data_AF-A0A919W3Y9-F1
#
_entry.id   AF-A0A919W3Y9-F1
#
_cell.length_a   1.000
_cell.length_b   1.000
_cell.length_c   1.000
_cell.angle_alpha   90.00
_cell.angle_beta   90.00
_cell.angle_gamma   90.00
#
_symmetry.space_group_name_H-M   'P 1'
#
loop_
_entity.id
_entity.type
_entity.pdbx_description
1 polymer ?
#
loop_
_entity_poly.entity_id
_entity_poly.type
_entity_poly.pdbx_seq_one_letter_code
_entity_poly.pdbx_strand_id
1 'polypeptide(L)'
;MVPAMARFLLWCGVVAGPLFVAVFLINDLIRPDYDPVRDFVSEAAIGPGGRLQIASFLITGALMVAFSVAVGRVVSRWTGRLLAVFGVGLMLAGVFVSDPVPHTVRTSHGTIHDLVSLIVFAALAAAAFVAARWRPAPVWTWYCRAVGVAVPVLFILAGGIESATGVFQRLTIAIGWTWAAVLGLRALRT
;
A
#
# COMPACT_ATOMS: atom_id res chain seq x y z
N MET A 1 10.64 19.84 -18.25
CA MET A 1 10.64 18.41 -18.62
C MET A 1 11.34 17.61 -17.53
N VAL A 2 10.65 16.63 -16.94
CA VAL A 2 11.25 15.69 -15.99
C VAL A 2 12.36 14.86 -16.68
N PRO A 3 13.58 14.76 -16.12
CA PRO A 3 14.65 13.92 -16.67
C PRO A 3 14.23 12.45 -16.85
N ALA A 4 14.79 11.75 -17.83
CA ALA A 4 14.43 10.35 -18.15
C ALA A 4 14.48 9.42 -16.92
N MET A 5 15.52 9.56 -16.09
CA MET A 5 15.66 8.81 -14.83
C MET A 5 14.49 9.07 -13.87
N ALA A 6 14.10 10.33 -13.68
CA ALA A 6 12.99 10.67 -12.80
C ALA A 6 11.64 10.18 -13.37
N ARG A 7 11.46 10.16 -14.70
CA ARG A 7 10.29 9.54 -15.33
C ARG A 7 10.22 8.04 -15.07
N PHE A 8 11.34 7.32 -15.20
CA PHE A 8 11.43 5.89 -14.91
C PHE A 8 11.01 5.60 -13.46
N LEU A 9 11.58 6.33 -12.50
CA LEU A 9 11.24 6.21 -11.08
C LEU A 9 9.76 6.53 -10.81
N LEU A 10 9.17 7.53 -11.48
CA LEU A 10 7.74 7.81 -11.37
C LEU A 10 6.88 6.64 -11.87
N TRP A 11 7.27 5.99 -12.97
CA TRP A 11 6.59 4.80 -13.48
C TRP A 11 6.66 3.60 -12.54
N CYS A 12 7.72 3.46 -11.73
CA CYS A 12 7.78 2.41 -10.70
C CYS A 12 6.56 2.45 -9.78
N GLY A 13 6.16 3.65 -9.32
CA GLY A 13 4.98 3.81 -8.46
C GLY A 13 3.65 3.58 -9.20
N VAL A 14 3.59 3.98 -10.47
CA VAL A 14 2.39 3.76 -11.32
C VAL A 14 2.14 2.27 -11.56
N VAL A 15 3.20 1.48 -11.73
CA VAL A 15 3.12 0.03 -12.00
C VAL A 15 2.99 -0.80 -10.71
N ALA A 16 3.55 -0.34 -9.60
CA ALA A 16 3.53 -1.08 -8.32
C ALA A 16 2.11 -1.39 -7.82
N GLY A 17 1.16 -0.45 -7.98
CA GLY A 17 -0.23 -0.64 -7.57
C GLY A 17 -0.95 -1.74 -8.35
N PRO A 18 -1.04 -1.65 -9.69
CA PRO A 18 -1.58 -2.73 -10.52
C PRO A 18 -0.93 -4.08 -10.27
N LEU A 19 0.40 -4.12 -10.06
CA LEU A 19 1.11 -5.35 -9.74
C LEU A 19 0.65 -5.94 -8.40
N PHE A 20 0.57 -5.14 -7.34
CA PHE A 20 0.11 -5.59 -6.03
C PHE A 20 -1.33 -6.11 -6.08
N VAL A 21 -2.21 -5.39 -6.80
CA VAL A 21 -3.62 -5.76 -6.99
C VAL A 21 -3.75 -7.07 -7.74
N ALA A 22 -3.02 -7.22 -8.85
CA ALA A 22 -3.03 -8.45 -9.62
C ALA A 22 -2.60 -9.65 -8.77
N VAL A 23 -1.54 -9.51 -7.96
CA VAL A 23 -1.07 -10.61 -7.11
C VAL A 23 -2.10 -11.00 -6.06
N PHE A 24 -2.72 -10.04 -5.35
CA PHE A 24 -3.71 -10.45 -4.36
C PHE A 24 -4.95 -11.07 -5.03
N LEU A 25 -5.40 -10.57 -6.19
CA LEU A 25 -6.51 -11.18 -6.93
C LEU A 25 -6.16 -12.61 -7.42
N ILE A 26 -4.90 -12.86 -7.78
CA ILE A 26 -4.44 -14.21 -8.09
C ILE A 26 -4.55 -15.09 -6.83
N ASN A 27 -4.11 -14.60 -5.67
CA ASN A 27 -4.25 -15.33 -4.41
C ASN A 27 -5.73 -15.63 -4.08
N ASP A 28 -6.64 -14.68 -4.31
CA ASP A 28 -8.10 -14.86 -4.13
C ASP A 28 -8.66 -16.04 -4.95
N LEU A 29 -8.02 -16.38 -6.08
CA LEU A 29 -8.47 -17.44 -6.98
C LEU A 29 -7.81 -18.80 -6.72
N ILE A 30 -6.55 -18.80 -6.26
CA ILE A 30 -5.74 -20.03 -6.20
C ILE A 30 -5.55 -20.59 -4.79
N ARG A 31 -6.01 -19.87 -3.76
CA ARG A 31 -5.83 -20.26 -2.36
C ARG A 31 -7.14 -20.87 -1.82
N PRO A 32 -7.23 -22.22 -1.71
CA PRO A 32 -8.49 -22.87 -1.36
C PRO A 32 -8.94 -22.60 0.08
N ASP A 33 -7.99 -22.38 0.99
CA ASP A 33 -8.25 -22.14 2.42
C ASP A 33 -8.35 -20.64 2.75
N TYR A 34 -8.54 -19.80 1.75
CA TYR A 34 -8.53 -18.34 1.87
C TYR A 34 -9.87 -17.77 1.41
N ASP A 35 -10.58 -17.07 2.30
CA ASP A 35 -11.84 -16.38 2.02
C ASP A 35 -11.58 -14.89 1.76
N PRO A 36 -11.71 -14.38 0.52
CA PRO A 36 -11.45 -12.98 0.20
C PRO A 36 -12.36 -11.98 0.93
N VAL A 37 -13.47 -12.44 1.49
CA VAL A 37 -14.39 -11.58 2.27
C VAL A 37 -13.89 -11.41 3.69
N ARG A 38 -13.40 -12.49 4.32
CA ARG A 38 -13.03 -12.53 5.74
C ARG A 38 -11.54 -12.38 5.97
N ASP A 39 -10.70 -12.88 5.09
CA ASP A 39 -9.27 -12.94 5.32
C ASP A 39 -8.55 -11.73 4.76
N PHE A 40 -7.56 -11.23 5.50
CA PHE A 40 -6.72 -10.14 5.06
C PHE A 40 -5.89 -10.57 3.85
N VAL A 41 -5.65 -9.66 2.91
CA VAL A 41 -4.67 -9.80 1.80
C VAL A 41 -3.29 -10.20 2.33
N SER A 42 -2.89 -9.72 3.51
CA SER A 42 -1.62 -10.11 4.14
C SER A 42 -1.56 -11.59 4.53
N GLU A 43 -2.69 -12.22 4.88
CA GLU A 43 -2.74 -13.64 5.26
C GLU A 43 -2.47 -14.59 4.09
N ALA A 44 -2.59 -14.09 2.84
CA ALA A 44 -2.13 -14.84 1.68
C ALA A 44 -0.62 -15.16 1.73
N ALA A 45 0.16 -14.49 2.59
CA ALA A 45 1.57 -14.78 2.85
C ALA A 45 1.83 -16.00 3.77
N ILE A 46 0.79 -16.60 4.36
CA ILE A 46 0.92 -17.67 5.35
C ILE A 46 1.01 -19.05 4.65
N GLY A 47 1.92 -19.91 5.10
CA GLY A 47 1.97 -21.32 4.69
C GLY A 47 2.50 -21.57 3.26
N PRO A 48 2.22 -22.76 2.67
CA PRO A 48 2.91 -23.26 1.46
C PRO A 48 2.81 -22.41 0.20
N GLY A 49 1.78 -21.56 0.06
CA GLY A 49 1.59 -20.62 -1.06
C GLY A 49 2.06 -19.18 -0.78
N GLY A 50 2.53 -18.90 0.45
CA GLY A 50 2.79 -17.55 0.94
C GLY A 50 3.82 -16.74 0.17
N ARG A 51 4.72 -17.44 -0.52
CA ARG A 51 5.84 -16.85 -1.27
C ARG A 51 5.39 -15.84 -2.33
N LEU A 52 4.22 -16.05 -2.94
CA LEU A 52 3.71 -15.13 -3.96
C LEU A 52 3.36 -13.77 -3.35
N GLN A 53 2.63 -13.76 -2.23
CA GLN A 53 2.29 -12.52 -1.53
C GLN A 53 3.53 -11.85 -0.91
N ILE A 54 4.47 -12.64 -0.36
CA ILE A 54 5.75 -12.12 0.14
C ILE A 54 6.54 -11.45 -0.98
N ALA A 55 6.66 -12.10 -2.15
CA ALA A 55 7.35 -11.51 -3.30
C ALA A 55 6.67 -10.21 -3.76
N SER A 56 5.33 -10.16 -3.76
CA SER A 56 4.57 -8.94 -4.05
C SER A 56 4.93 -7.82 -3.09
N PHE A 57 4.93 -8.07 -1.78
CA PHE A 57 5.34 -7.10 -0.76
C PHE A 57 6.76 -6.55 -1.00
N LEU A 58 7.72 -7.44 -1.24
CA LEU A 58 9.12 -7.05 -1.46
C LEU A 58 9.30 -6.25 -2.75
N ILE A 59 8.74 -6.71 -3.86
CA ILE A 59 8.89 -6.08 -5.18
C ILE A 59 8.19 -4.73 -5.22
N THR A 60 6.92 -4.69 -4.81
CA THR A 60 6.14 -3.45 -4.84
C THR A 60 6.64 -2.44 -3.81
N GLY A 61 7.14 -2.90 -2.66
CA GLY A 61 7.85 -2.07 -1.69
C GLY A 61 9.11 -1.43 -2.29
N ALA A 62 9.96 -2.20 -2.98
CA ALA A 62 11.15 -1.69 -3.66
C ALA A 62 10.80 -0.68 -4.77
N LEU A 63 9.78 -0.97 -5.59
CA LEU A 63 9.28 -0.03 -6.60
C LEU A 63 8.77 1.27 -5.97
N MET A 64 8.15 1.19 -4.80
CA MET A 64 7.64 2.34 -4.07
C MET A 64 8.75 3.17 -3.43
N VAL A 65 9.83 2.54 -2.97
CA VAL A 65 11.05 3.25 -2.55
C VAL A 65 11.68 3.98 -3.74
N ALA A 66 11.78 3.35 -4.91
CA ALA A 66 12.26 4.00 -6.12
C ALA A 66 11.36 5.20 -6.52
N PHE A 67 10.04 5.02 -6.49
CA PHE A 67 9.05 6.08 -6.73
C PHE A 67 9.23 7.27 -5.78
N SER A 68 9.45 6.97 -4.49
CA SER A 68 9.59 7.98 -3.44
C SER A 68 10.72 8.98 -3.70
N VAL A 69 11.81 8.54 -4.34
CA VAL A 69 12.96 9.39 -4.70
C VAL A 69 12.55 10.46 -5.71
N ALA A 70 11.81 10.09 -6.75
CA ALA A 70 11.33 11.06 -7.73
C ALA A 70 10.23 11.97 -7.16
N VAL A 71 9.30 11.42 -6.39
CA VAL A 71 8.25 12.20 -5.71
C VAL A 71 8.87 13.22 -4.74
N GLY A 72 9.92 12.83 -4.01
CA GLY A 72 10.65 13.72 -3.11
C GLY A 72 11.24 14.95 -3.78
N ARG A 73 11.58 14.84 -5.08
CA ARG A 73 12.18 15.91 -5.89
C ARG A 73 11.15 16.72 -6.66
N VAL A 74 10.13 16.06 -7.21
CA VAL A 74 9.13 16.68 -8.13
C VAL A 74 7.92 17.23 -7.38
N VAL A 75 7.48 16.52 -6.33
CA VAL A 75 6.23 16.82 -5.61
C VAL A 75 6.55 17.56 -4.31
N SER A 76 7.17 16.85 -3.37
CA SER A 76 7.52 17.37 -2.06
C SER A 76 8.43 16.37 -1.35
N ARG A 77 9.49 16.87 -0.70
CA ARG A 77 10.39 16.06 0.12
C ARG A 77 9.64 15.23 1.18
N TRP A 78 8.53 15.76 1.71
CA TRP A 78 7.74 15.09 2.74
C TRP A 78 6.86 13.99 2.17
N THR A 79 6.22 14.21 1.02
CA THR A 79 5.50 13.14 0.32
C THR A 79 6.45 12.00 -0.06
N GLY A 80 7.64 12.34 -0.57
CA GLY A 80 8.69 11.35 -0.84
C GLY A 80 9.07 10.55 0.40
N ARG A 81 9.41 11.20 1.53
CA ARG A 81 9.77 10.50 2.78
C ARG A 81 8.67 9.57 3.29
N LEU A 82 7.41 10.01 3.26
CA LEU A 82 6.28 9.19 3.70
C LEU A 82 6.06 7.98 2.78
N LEU A 83 6.23 8.14 1.47
CA LEU A 83 6.17 7.01 0.53
C LEU A 83 7.37 6.07 0.66
N ALA A 84 8.55 6.57 1.06
CA ALA A 84 9.69 5.72 1.38
C ALA A 84 9.40 4.86 2.62
N VAL A 85 8.80 5.46 3.67
CA VAL A 85 8.33 4.71 4.85
C VAL A 85 7.30 3.66 4.46
N PHE A 86 6.32 4.01 3.63
CA PHE A 86 5.33 3.08 3.10
C PHE A 86 5.99 1.92 2.32
N GLY A 87 6.92 2.21 1.40
CA GLY A 87 7.63 1.20 0.61
C GLY A 87 8.51 0.26 1.46
N VAL A 88 9.31 0.80 2.38
CA VAL A 88 10.10 0.00 3.32
C VAL A 88 9.20 -0.82 4.24
N GLY A 89 8.10 -0.24 4.71
CA GLY A 89 7.12 -0.95 5.54
C GLY A 89 6.49 -2.13 4.80
N LEU A 90 6.14 -1.99 3.52
CA LEU A 90 5.69 -3.14 2.71
C LEU A 90 6.74 -4.25 2.66
N MET A 91 8.02 -3.92 2.47
CA MET A 91 9.08 -4.93 2.47
C MET A 91 9.18 -5.63 3.83
N LEU A 92 9.11 -4.87 4.92
CA LEU A 92 9.12 -5.44 6.29
C LEU A 92 7.89 -6.32 6.53
N ALA A 93 6.71 -5.94 6.06
CA ALA A 93 5.50 -6.78 6.14
C ALA A 93 5.63 -8.09 5.36
N GLY A 94 6.41 -8.11 4.28
CA GLY A 94 6.78 -9.34 3.57
C GLY A 94 7.78 -10.23 4.33
N VAL A 95 8.72 -9.64 5.06
CA VAL A 95 9.73 -10.36 5.86
C VAL A 95 9.12 -10.93 7.15
N PHE A 96 8.33 -10.13 7.84
CA PHE A 96 7.62 -10.51 9.06
C PHE A 96 6.20 -10.90 8.69
N VAL A 97 5.97 -12.19 8.40
CA VAL A 97 4.65 -12.72 8.03
C VAL A 97 3.67 -12.57 9.20
N SER A 98 2.41 -12.24 8.90
CA SER A 98 1.34 -12.07 9.89
C SER A 98 0.98 -13.41 10.56
N ASP A 99 0.45 -13.32 11.78
CA ASP A 99 -0.24 -14.46 12.40
C ASP A 99 -1.64 -14.61 11.77
N PRO A 100 -2.19 -15.84 11.67
CA PRO A 100 -3.56 -16.05 11.24
C PRO A 100 -4.57 -15.38 12.19
N VAL A 101 -5.69 -14.95 11.64
CA VAL A 101 -6.85 -14.45 12.38
C VAL A 101 -7.97 -15.51 12.36
N PRO A 102 -8.64 -15.81 13.49
CA PRO A 102 -8.36 -15.29 14.82
C PRO A 102 -7.02 -15.78 15.39
N HIS A 103 -6.35 -14.91 16.16
CA HIS A 103 -5.05 -15.23 16.74
C HIS A 103 -5.16 -16.32 17.80
N THR A 104 -4.74 -17.54 17.47
CA THR A 104 -4.59 -18.64 18.43
C THR A 104 -3.27 -18.54 19.19
N VAL A 105 -2.22 -18.02 18.55
CA VAL A 105 -0.90 -17.74 19.12
C VAL A 105 -0.40 -16.43 18.54
N ARG A 106 0.14 -15.56 19.40
CA ARG A 106 0.77 -14.30 18.99
C ARG A 106 2.28 -14.48 18.89
N THR A 107 2.83 -14.36 17.69
CA THR A 107 4.27 -14.45 17.46
C THR A 107 4.92 -13.06 17.40
N SER A 108 6.25 -13.02 17.53
CA SER A 108 7.00 -11.77 17.31
C SER A 108 6.89 -11.31 15.86
N HIS A 109 6.83 -12.24 14.89
CA HIS A 109 6.65 -11.91 13.47
C HIS A 109 5.30 -11.26 13.22
N GLY A 110 4.20 -11.85 13.68
CA GLY A 110 2.87 -11.26 13.54
C GLY A 110 2.74 -9.92 14.27
N THR A 111 3.36 -9.79 15.45
CA THR A 111 3.39 -8.51 16.16
C THR A 111 4.12 -7.42 15.39
N ILE A 112 5.28 -7.73 14.80
CA ILE A 112 6.01 -6.77 13.96
C ILE A 112 5.21 -6.45 12.69
N HIS A 113 4.59 -7.45 12.07
CA HIS A 113 3.74 -7.26 10.88
C HIS A 113 2.62 -6.24 11.12
N ASP A 114 1.92 -6.37 12.24
CA ASP A 114 0.78 -5.50 12.56
C ASP A 114 1.22 -4.07 12.86
N LEU A 115 2.31 -3.91 13.63
CA LEU A 115 2.90 -2.60 13.91
C LEU A 115 3.38 -1.91 12.62
N VAL A 116 4.04 -2.67 11.74
CA VAL A 116 4.47 -2.18 10.43
C VAL A 116 3.25 -1.82 9.57
N SER A 117 2.19 -2.62 9.58
CA SER A 117 0.96 -2.36 8.83
C SER A 117 0.31 -1.05 9.26
N LEU A 118 0.22 -0.78 10.55
CA LEU A 118 -0.26 0.51 11.08
C LEU A 118 0.57 1.68 10.52
N ILE A 119 1.90 1.55 10.55
CA ILE A 119 2.82 2.57 10.03
C ILE A 119 2.62 2.78 8.52
N VAL A 120 2.50 1.68 7.76
CA VAL A 120 2.28 1.68 6.30
C VAL A 120 1.02 2.47 5.95
N PHE A 121 -0.13 2.14 6.54
CA PHE A 121 -1.38 2.82 6.22
C PHE A 121 -1.41 4.27 6.72
N ALA A 122 -0.83 4.56 7.89
CA ALA A 122 -0.69 5.92 8.39
C ALA A 122 0.21 6.79 7.49
N ALA A 123 1.34 6.24 7.03
CA ALA A 123 2.26 6.95 6.14
C ALA A 123 1.61 7.26 4.79
N LEU A 124 0.84 6.31 4.23
CA LEU A 124 0.13 6.51 2.97
C LEU A 124 -0.95 7.60 3.08
N ALA A 125 -1.73 7.58 4.17
CA ALA A 125 -2.73 8.60 4.46
C ALA A 125 -2.11 10.00 4.62
N ALA A 126 -1.02 10.09 5.39
CA ALA A 126 -0.28 11.33 5.57
C ALA A 126 0.32 11.83 4.24
N ALA A 127 0.84 10.94 3.39
CA ALA A 127 1.39 11.28 2.09
C ALA A 127 0.32 11.93 1.19
N ALA A 128 -0.92 11.42 1.23
CA ALA A 128 -2.05 11.99 0.52
C ALA A 128 -2.36 13.42 0.98
N PHE A 129 -2.45 13.67 2.29
CA PHE A 129 -2.67 15.02 2.81
C PHE A 129 -1.57 16.00 2.44
N VAL A 130 -0.29 15.58 2.48
CA VAL A 130 0.84 16.43 2.09
C VAL A 130 0.80 16.72 0.59
N ALA A 131 0.50 15.73 -0.25
CA ALA A 131 0.42 15.88 -1.70
C ALA A 131 -0.74 16.78 -2.15
N ALA A 132 -1.80 16.93 -1.34
CA ALA A 132 -2.90 17.86 -1.60
C ALA A 132 -2.44 19.31 -1.77
N ARG A 133 -1.30 19.68 -1.17
CA ARG A 133 -0.72 21.03 -1.25
C ARG A 133 0.15 21.24 -2.48
N TRP A 134 0.52 20.17 -3.19
CA TRP A 134 1.34 20.25 -4.39
C TRP A 134 0.48 20.53 -5.62
N ARG A 135 0.75 21.64 -6.32
CA ARG A 135 -0.02 22.12 -7.48
C ARG A 135 -1.54 22.03 -7.22
N PRO A 136 -2.04 22.74 -6.20
CA PRO A 136 -3.40 22.58 -5.73
C PRO A 136 -4.39 22.94 -6.85
N ALA A 137 -5.36 22.05 -7.04
CA ALA A 137 -6.53 22.26 -7.87
C ALA A 137 -7.72 21.66 -7.11
N PRO A 138 -8.94 22.24 -7.17
CA PRO A 138 -10.05 21.82 -6.31
C PRO A 138 -10.29 20.31 -6.29
N VAL A 139 -10.33 19.68 -7.46
CA VAL A 139 -10.53 18.22 -7.60
C VAL A 139 -9.38 17.42 -6.99
N TRP A 140 -8.12 17.83 -7.22
CA TRP A 140 -6.95 17.13 -6.68
C TRP A 140 -6.86 17.21 -5.17
N THR A 141 -7.11 18.41 -4.62
CA THR A 141 -7.09 18.64 -3.19
C THR A 141 -8.16 17.81 -2.49
N TRP A 142 -9.39 17.78 -3.02
CA TRP A 142 -10.45 16.94 -2.48
C TRP A 142 -10.18 15.46 -2.61
N TYR A 143 -9.68 15.01 -3.76
CA TYR A 143 -9.29 13.61 -3.96
C TYR A 143 -8.24 13.15 -2.94
N CYS A 144 -7.17 13.93 -2.75
CA CYS A 144 -6.14 13.62 -1.76
C CYS A 144 -6.68 13.58 -0.33
N ARG A 145 -7.55 14.53 0.05
CA ARG A 145 -8.17 14.53 1.39
C ARG A 145 -9.09 13.34 1.58
N ALA A 146 -9.90 13.01 0.58
CA ALA A 146 -10.77 11.85 0.61
C ALA A 146 -9.96 10.56 0.81
N VAL A 147 -8.86 10.39 0.08
CA VAL A 147 -7.95 9.24 0.29
C VAL A 147 -7.29 9.26 1.67
N GLY A 148 -6.81 10.41 2.12
CA GLY A 148 -6.21 10.58 3.44
C GLY A 148 -7.15 10.23 4.61
N VAL A 149 -8.47 10.39 4.42
CA VAL A 149 -9.49 9.97 5.40
C VAL A 149 -9.94 8.52 5.17
N ALA A 150 -10.17 8.11 3.93
CA ALA A 150 -10.71 6.79 3.61
C ALA A 150 -9.76 5.66 4.00
N VAL A 151 -8.45 5.83 3.77
CA VAL A 151 -7.44 4.81 4.11
C VAL A 151 -7.47 4.42 5.60
N PRO A 152 -7.33 5.35 6.57
CA PRO A 152 -7.36 4.97 7.98
C PRO A 152 -8.73 4.46 8.42
N VAL A 153 -9.84 5.03 7.92
CA VAL A 153 -11.19 4.57 8.27
C VAL A 153 -11.39 3.12 7.82
N LEU A 154 -11.09 2.80 6.56
CA LEU A 154 -11.26 1.44 6.03
C LEU A 154 -10.29 0.46 6.69
N PHE A 155 -9.07 0.89 7.04
CA PHE A 155 -8.14 0.04 7.79
C PHE A 155 -8.67 -0.32 9.18
N ILE A 156 -9.25 0.65 9.90
CA ILE A 156 -9.88 0.42 11.21
C ILE A 156 -11.07 -0.54 11.05
N LEU A 157 -11.90 -0.35 10.03
CA LEU A 157 -13.03 -1.25 9.74
C LEU A 157 -12.55 -2.67 9.42
N ALA A 158 -11.44 -2.82 8.68
CA ALA A 158 -10.85 -4.12 8.38
C ALA A 158 -10.41 -4.86 9.65
N GLY A 159 -9.88 -4.15 10.64
CA GLY A 159 -9.51 -4.75 11.93
C GLY A 159 -10.67 -4.97 12.90
N GLY A 160 -11.83 -4.34 12.67
CA GLY A 160 -12.96 -4.34 13.61
C GLY A 160 -14.19 -5.13 13.17
N ILE A 161 -14.34 -5.46 11.88
CA ILE A 161 -15.49 -6.17 11.34
C ILE A 161 -15.04 -7.51 10.76
N GLU A 162 -14.93 -8.52 11.62
CA GLU A 162 -14.41 -9.86 11.29
C GLU A 162 -15.10 -10.52 10.10
N SER A 163 -16.41 -10.27 9.91
CA SER A 163 -17.17 -10.84 8.80
C SER A 163 -16.87 -10.24 7.43
N ALA A 164 -16.15 -9.13 7.36
CA ALA A 164 -15.85 -8.39 6.13
C ALA A 164 -14.44 -7.78 6.12
N THR A 165 -13.55 -8.30 6.97
CA THR A 165 -12.16 -7.85 7.13
C THR A 165 -11.42 -7.77 5.80
N GLY A 166 -11.49 -8.84 5.01
CA GLY A 166 -10.87 -8.92 3.69
C GLY A 166 -11.40 -7.88 2.70
N VAL A 167 -12.70 -7.56 2.75
CA VAL A 167 -13.33 -6.54 1.89
C VAL A 167 -12.77 -5.16 2.20
N PHE A 168 -12.80 -4.76 3.47
CA PHE A 168 -12.34 -3.42 3.87
C PHE A 168 -10.85 -3.23 3.62
N GLN A 169 -10.03 -4.27 3.83
CA GLN A 169 -8.60 -4.17 3.53
C GLN A 169 -8.35 -4.04 2.02
N ARG A 170 -9.06 -4.79 1.16
CA ARG A 170 -8.96 -4.66 -0.30
C ARG A 170 -9.34 -3.27 -0.77
N LEU A 171 -10.41 -2.69 -0.23
CA LEU A 171 -10.82 -1.31 -0.53
C LEU A 171 -9.72 -0.31 -0.10
N THR A 172 -9.16 -0.48 1.10
CA THR A 172 -8.04 0.34 1.60
C THR A 172 -6.86 0.31 0.64
N ILE A 173 -6.45 -0.90 0.24
CA ILE A 173 -5.35 -1.17 -0.68
C ILE A 173 -5.63 -0.55 -2.05
N ALA A 174 -6.79 -0.83 -2.65
CA ALA A 174 -7.15 -0.35 -3.99
C ALA A 174 -7.20 1.19 -4.05
N ILE A 175 -7.80 1.85 -3.06
CA ILE A 175 -7.86 3.32 -2.99
C ILE A 175 -6.46 3.91 -2.86
N GLY A 176 -5.65 3.38 -1.94
CA GLY A 176 -4.29 3.86 -1.69
C GLY A 176 -3.37 3.72 -2.90
N TRP A 177 -3.37 2.55 -3.55
CA TRP A 177 -2.58 2.28 -4.74
C TRP A 177 -3.04 3.09 -5.96
N THR A 178 -4.35 3.27 -6.13
CA THR A 178 -4.89 4.13 -7.19
C THR A 178 -4.40 5.56 -7.01
N TRP A 179 -4.44 6.09 -5.78
CA TRP A 179 -3.94 7.43 -5.50
C TRP A 179 -2.44 7.57 -5.80
N ALA A 180 -1.62 6.59 -5.41
CA ALA A 180 -0.18 6.60 -5.71
C ALA A 180 0.09 6.61 -7.22
N ALA A 181 -0.66 5.80 -8.00
CA ALA A 181 -0.56 5.79 -9.46
C ALA A 181 -1.00 7.13 -10.07
N VAL A 182 -2.11 7.71 -9.62
CA VAL A 182 -2.57 9.03 -10.08
C VAL A 182 -1.55 10.12 -9.74
N LEU A 183 -0.96 10.10 -8.54
CA LEU A 183 0.12 11.02 -8.15
C LEU A 183 1.30 10.91 -9.12
N GLY A 184 1.74 9.69 -9.44
CA GLY A 184 2.83 9.43 -10.39
C GLY A 184 2.52 9.93 -11.79
N LEU A 185 1.33 9.64 -12.31
CA LEU A 185 0.87 10.14 -13.61
C LEU A 185 0.77 11.67 -13.66
N ARG A 186 0.34 12.29 -12.56
CA ARG A 186 0.26 13.76 -12.45
C ARG A 186 1.66 14.39 -12.39
N ALA A 187 2.61 13.75 -11.71
CA ALA A 187 4.01 14.16 -11.66
C ALA A 187 4.73 13.98 -13.02
N LEU A 188 4.35 12.99 -13.83
CA LEU A 188 4.91 12.80 -15.18
C LEU A 188 4.55 13.91 -16.17
N ARG A 189 3.51 14.70 -15.87
CA ARG A 189 3.02 15.83 -16.70
C ARG A 189 3.67 17.17 -16.36
N THR A 190 4.68 17.20 -15.48
CA THR A 190 5.40 18.43 -15.10
C THR A 190 6.62 18.72 -15.97
#